data_AF-A0A5E5A574-F1
#
_entry.id   AF-A0A5E5A574-F1
#
_cell.length_a   1.000
_cell.length_b   1.000
_cell.length_c   1.000
_cell.angle_alpha   90.00
_cell.angle_beta   90.00
_cell.angle_gamma   90.00
#
_symmetry.space_group_name_H-M   'P 1'
#
loop_
_entity.id
_entity.type
_entity.pdbx_description
1 polymer ?
#
loop_
_entity_poly.entity_id
_entity_poly.type
_entity_poly.pdbx_seq_one_letter_code
_entity_poly.pdbx_strand_id
1 'polypeptide(L)'
;MNRFKRGRGFSNARKAIRSSEMSPMGDINEAFALTLKQREFEISQLTQRNNFFMIFQGVMIAGLIQSGGQAAPVVNFAACCLGIAVALMQAQMAAGAKFWQMRWERATRTLELWLLHDLRDHDHVFQFFTSDTAFLTDTEEAALNALNLNKARERDPLVMRKDRIMDWVKEDLQLEKLKRDGKWAKYLFSRLILTKPSVSRLPISVGLALMVFWFVVLAHSIAYGPEFMEGGFGKWLHLVPLK
;
A
#
# COMPACT_ATOMS: atom_id res chain seq x y z
N MET A 1 -61.91 -23.02 -2.89
CA MET A 1 -61.58 -21.60 -3.17
C MET A 1 -60.23 -21.30 -2.53
N ASN A 2 -59.11 -21.42 -3.26
CA ASN A 2 -57.80 -20.89 -2.83
C ASN A 2 -56.82 -20.92 -4.03
N ARG A 3 -56.88 -19.86 -4.84
CA ARG A 3 -55.97 -19.57 -5.95
C ARG A 3 -54.92 -18.56 -5.48
N PHE A 4 -53.68 -18.78 -5.91
CA PHE A 4 -52.61 -17.77 -6.06
C PHE A 4 -52.01 -17.11 -4.79
N LYS A 5 -50.93 -17.73 -4.27
CA LYS A 5 -49.80 -17.01 -3.63
C LYS A 5 -48.44 -17.41 -4.22
N ARG A 6 -48.39 -17.83 -5.49
CA ARG A 6 -47.16 -18.32 -6.16
C ARG A 6 -46.41 -17.30 -7.05
N GLY A 7 -46.69 -15.99 -6.91
CA GLY A 7 -46.13 -14.96 -7.80
C GLY A 7 -45.11 -13.98 -7.19
N ARG A 8 -44.92 -13.95 -5.86
CA ARG A 8 -44.10 -12.90 -5.21
C ARG A 8 -42.61 -13.25 -5.02
N GLY A 9 -42.27 -14.54 -4.86
CA GLY A 9 -40.87 -14.97 -4.67
C GLY A 9 -40.02 -14.88 -5.94
N PHE A 10 -40.57 -15.32 -7.08
CA PHE A 10 -39.87 -15.30 -8.37
C PHE A 10 -39.68 -13.89 -8.95
N SER A 11 -40.61 -12.97 -8.66
CA SER A 11 -40.50 -11.56 -9.07
C SER A 11 -39.32 -10.88 -8.36
N ASN A 12 -39.16 -11.10 -7.05
CA ASN A 12 -38.06 -10.53 -6.28
C ASN A 12 -36.70 -11.13 -6.66
N ALA A 13 -36.63 -12.43 -6.94
CA ALA A 13 -35.41 -13.08 -7.42
C ALA A 13 -35.00 -12.57 -8.82
N ARG A 14 -35.95 -12.43 -9.77
CA ARG A 14 -35.67 -11.79 -11.07
C ARG A 14 -35.28 -10.33 -10.93
N LYS A 15 -35.86 -9.59 -9.98
CA LYS A 15 -35.53 -8.19 -9.74
C LYS A 15 -34.13 -8.05 -9.12
N ALA A 16 -33.74 -8.98 -8.24
CA ALA A 16 -32.41 -9.06 -7.66
C ALA A 16 -31.34 -9.44 -8.70
N ILE A 17 -31.64 -10.41 -9.58
CA ILE A 17 -30.76 -10.81 -10.70
C ILE A 17 -30.66 -9.69 -11.76
N ARG A 18 -31.78 -9.03 -12.10
CA ARG A 18 -31.75 -7.83 -12.96
C ARG A 18 -31.00 -6.68 -12.30
N SER A 19 -31.08 -6.53 -10.98
CA SER A 19 -30.32 -5.51 -10.26
C SER A 19 -28.85 -5.85 -10.16
N SER A 20 -28.45 -7.13 -10.22
CA SER A 20 -27.05 -7.50 -10.38
C SER A 20 -26.57 -7.22 -11.80
N GLU A 21 -27.34 -7.54 -12.84
CA GLU A 21 -27.03 -7.16 -14.23
C GLU A 21 -26.99 -5.64 -14.47
N MET A 22 -27.75 -4.85 -13.68
CA MET A 22 -27.74 -3.38 -13.71
C MET A 22 -26.81 -2.75 -12.66
N SER A 23 -26.13 -3.54 -11.84
CA SER A 23 -25.11 -3.06 -10.92
C SER A 23 -23.79 -2.95 -11.66
N PRO A 24 -22.97 -1.93 -11.42
CA PRO A 24 -21.59 -1.87 -11.91
C PRO A 24 -20.76 -3.12 -11.59
N MET A 25 -21.18 -3.90 -10.59
CA MET A 25 -20.53 -5.14 -10.17
C MET A 25 -21.00 -6.39 -10.95
N GLY A 26 -22.06 -6.28 -11.77
CA GLY A 26 -22.52 -7.35 -12.65
C GLY A 26 -21.88 -7.34 -14.04
N ASP A 27 -21.37 -6.19 -14.49
CA ASP A 27 -20.52 -6.08 -15.67
C ASP A 27 -19.05 -6.22 -15.25
N ILE A 28 -18.36 -7.25 -15.74
CA ILE A 28 -16.95 -7.51 -15.43
C ILE A 28 -16.05 -6.36 -15.88
N ASN A 29 -16.36 -5.71 -17.01
CA ASN A 29 -15.59 -4.57 -17.50
C ASN A 29 -15.70 -3.38 -16.55
N GLU A 30 -16.92 -3.07 -16.12
CA GLU A 30 -17.17 -1.97 -15.20
C GLU A 30 -16.60 -2.25 -13.81
N ALA A 31 -16.75 -3.48 -13.31
CA ALA A 31 -16.14 -3.92 -12.05
C ALA A 31 -14.61 -3.83 -12.08
N PHE A 32 -13.99 -4.24 -13.19
CA PHE A 32 -12.54 -4.12 -13.39
C PHE A 32 -12.11 -2.65 -13.38
N ALA A 33 -12.79 -1.79 -14.14
CA ALA A 33 -12.51 -0.36 -14.18
C ALA A 33 -12.70 0.32 -12.81
N LEU A 34 -13.75 -0.03 -12.07
CA LEU A 34 -14.01 0.49 -10.73
C LEU A 34 -12.91 0.06 -9.73
N THR A 35 -12.44 -1.18 -9.83
CA THR A 35 -11.36 -1.69 -8.97
C THR A 35 -10.04 -0.96 -9.24
N LEU A 36 -9.74 -0.66 -10.51
CA LEU A 36 -8.59 0.16 -10.88
C LEU A 36 -8.68 1.58 -10.29
N LYS A 37 -9.86 2.22 -10.42
CA LYS A 37 -10.12 3.54 -9.83
C LYS A 37 -9.97 3.53 -8.32
N GLN A 38 -10.49 2.51 -7.63
CA GLN A 38 -10.37 2.38 -6.18
C GLN A 38 -8.90 2.24 -5.76
N ARG A 39 -8.11 1.44 -6.48
CA ARG A 39 -6.66 1.31 -6.22
C ARG A 39 -5.93 2.64 -6.36
N GLU A 40 -6.20 3.39 -7.42
CA GLU A 40 -5.60 4.70 -7.65
C GLU A 40 -6.01 5.70 -6.56
N PHE A 41 -7.29 5.71 -6.19
CA PHE A 41 -7.81 6.51 -5.09
C PHE A 41 -7.09 6.20 -3.77
N GLU A 42 -6.91 4.92 -3.41
CA GLU A 42 -6.19 4.54 -2.19
C GLU A 42 -4.73 4.98 -2.18
N ILE A 43 -4.03 4.90 -3.33
CA ILE A 43 -2.65 5.39 -3.46
C ILE A 43 -2.58 6.91 -3.25
N SER A 44 -3.53 7.64 -3.83
CA SER A 44 -3.65 9.09 -3.64
C SER A 44 -3.93 9.45 -2.17
N GLN A 45 -4.88 8.76 -1.55
CA GLN A 45 -5.21 8.94 -0.12
C GLN A 45 -4.03 8.62 0.80
N LEU A 46 -3.27 7.56 0.52
CA LEU A 46 -2.05 7.23 1.27
C LEU A 46 -1.04 8.38 1.19
N THR A 47 -0.83 8.94 0.00
CA THR A 47 0.09 10.07 -0.19
C THR A 47 -0.38 11.30 0.58
N GLN A 48 -1.66 11.65 0.47
CA GLN A 48 -2.25 12.79 1.18
C GLN A 48 -2.16 12.65 2.70
N ARG A 49 -2.56 11.49 3.25
CA ARG A 49 -2.49 11.20 4.69
C ARG A 49 -1.05 11.17 5.20
N ASN A 50 -0.12 10.57 4.44
CA ASN A 50 1.28 10.53 4.84
C ASN A 50 1.89 11.94 4.86
N ASN A 51 1.59 12.78 3.87
CA ASN A 51 2.08 14.16 3.82
C ASN A 51 1.57 14.98 5.02
N PHE A 52 0.31 14.79 5.43
CA PHE A 52 -0.23 15.42 6.64
C PHE A 52 0.61 15.08 7.88
N PHE A 53 0.88 13.79 8.11
CA PHE A 53 1.71 13.35 9.24
C PHE A 53 3.12 13.92 9.17
N MET A 54 3.75 13.89 7.99
CA MET A 54 5.10 14.44 7.79
C MET A 54 5.18 15.94 8.09
N ILE A 55 4.21 16.74 7.61
CA ILE A 55 4.17 18.18 7.87
C ILE A 55 3.93 18.44 9.36
N PHE A 56 2.98 17.74 9.98
CA PHE A 56 2.69 17.90 11.40
C PHE A 56 3.92 17.58 12.27
N GLN A 57 4.60 16.47 11.97
CA GLN A 57 5.86 16.09 12.61
C GLN A 57 6.95 17.15 12.40
N GLY A 58 7.09 17.67 11.18
CA GLY A 58 8.03 18.74 10.87
C GLY A 58 7.77 20.03 11.66
N VAL A 59 6.50 20.44 11.79
CA VAL A 59 6.10 21.61 12.58
C VAL A 59 6.41 21.41 14.07
N MET A 60 6.13 20.22 14.62
CA MET A 60 6.46 19.93 16.02
C MET A 60 7.97 19.95 16.28
N ILE A 61 8.76 19.34 15.39
CA ILE A 61 10.23 19.34 15.49
C ILE A 61 10.75 20.78 15.41
N ALA A 62 10.25 21.58 14.46
CA ALA A 62 10.63 22.98 14.32
C ALA A 62 10.27 23.80 15.57
N GLY A 63 9.07 23.61 16.13
CA GLY A 63 8.65 24.28 17.36
C GLY A 63 9.51 23.88 18.56
N LEU A 64 9.88 22.61 18.67
CA LEU A 64 10.78 22.12 19.72
C LEU A 64 12.16 22.79 19.62
N ILE A 65 12.76 22.78 18.42
CA ILE A 65 14.08 23.41 18.16
C ILE A 65 14.01 24.92 18.43
N GLN A 66 12.96 25.59 17.96
CA GLN A 66 12.78 27.04 18.14
C GLN A 66 12.61 27.42 19.62
N SER A 67 12.02 26.56 20.43
CA SER A 67 11.84 26.82 21.85
C SER A 67 13.16 26.94 22.63
N GLY A 68 14.27 26.39 22.11
CA GLY A 68 15.62 26.52 22.67
C GLY A 68 15.72 26.19 24.17
N GLY A 69 14.88 25.28 24.66
CA GLY A 69 14.82 24.91 26.08
C GLY A 69 14.17 25.92 27.01
N GLN A 70 13.60 27.00 26.49
CA GLN A 70 12.87 28.00 27.29
C GLN A 70 11.43 27.59 27.62
N ALA A 71 10.88 26.62 26.88
CA ALA A 71 9.56 26.07 27.18
C ALA A 71 9.56 25.30 28.50
N ALA A 72 8.44 25.35 29.22
CA ALA A 72 8.27 24.58 30.45
C ALA A 72 8.53 23.08 30.19
N PRO A 73 9.28 22.37 31.05
CA PRO A 73 9.65 20.97 30.81
C PRO A 73 8.45 20.04 30.55
N VAL A 74 7.29 20.33 31.16
CA VAL A 74 6.04 19.59 30.92
C VAL A 74 5.54 19.72 29.48
N VAL A 75 5.74 20.88 28.83
CA VAL A 75 5.35 21.12 27.44
C VAL A 75 6.24 20.31 26.51
N ASN A 76 7.55 20.26 26.77
CA ASN A 76 8.49 19.46 26.01
C ASN A 76 8.19 17.96 26.11
N PHE A 77 7.93 17.47 27.33
CA PHE A 77 7.52 16.09 27.57
C PHE A 77 6.23 15.75 26.80
N ALA A 78 5.20 16.60 26.91
CA ALA A 78 3.93 16.41 26.20
C ALA A 78 4.11 16.43 24.68
N ALA A 79 4.96 17.32 24.15
CA ALA A 79 5.28 17.38 22.72
C ALA A 79 5.98 16.09 22.25
N CYS A 80 6.89 15.53 23.04
CA CYS A 80 7.54 14.26 22.72
C CYS A 80 6.56 13.09 22.72
N CYS A 81 5.68 13.00 23.73
CA CYS A 81 4.61 11.98 23.75
C CYS A 81 3.69 12.10 22.54
N LEU A 82 3.31 13.33 22.17
CA LEU A 82 2.51 13.58 20.98
C LEU A 82 3.26 13.20 19.70
N GLY A 83 4.57 13.50 19.62
CA GLY A 83 5.47 13.06 18.56
C GLY A 83 5.48 11.55 18.35
N ILE A 84 5.64 10.79 19.42
CA ILE A 84 5.59 9.31 19.41
C ILE A 84 4.21 8.83 18.95
N ALA A 85 3.13 9.38 19.52
CA ALA A 85 1.78 8.98 19.17
C ALA A 85 1.48 9.21 17.68
N VAL A 86 1.84 10.37 17.15
CA VAL A 86 1.63 10.71 15.74
C VAL A 86 2.51 9.86 14.83
N ALA A 87 3.74 9.52 15.23
CA ALA A 87 4.63 8.65 14.48
C ALA A 87 4.10 7.21 14.42
N LEU A 88 3.53 6.71 15.52
CA LEU A 88 2.81 5.43 15.58
C LEU A 88 1.61 5.42 14.63
N MET A 89 0.77 6.47 14.68
CA MET A 89 -0.40 6.61 13.82
C MET A 89 -0.01 6.67 12.34
N GLN A 90 1.08 7.36 11.99
CA GLN A 90 1.61 7.40 10.62
C GLN A 90 2.00 5.99 10.14
N ALA A 91 2.74 5.23 10.95
CA ALA A 91 3.14 3.87 10.62
C ALA A 91 1.92 2.93 10.48
N GLN A 92 0.95 3.02 11.39
CA GLN A 92 -0.28 2.23 11.33
C GLN A 92 -1.13 2.55 10.10
N MET A 93 -1.29 3.83 9.76
CA MET A 93 -2.02 4.25 8.56
C MET A 93 -1.40 3.67 7.30
N ALA A 94 -0.06 3.72 7.18
CA ALA A 94 0.64 3.16 6.04
C ALA A 94 0.57 1.63 5.97
N ALA A 95 0.64 0.94 7.13
CA ALA A 95 0.45 -0.51 7.21
C ALA A 95 -0.98 -0.92 6.78
N GLY A 96 -2.00 -0.20 7.23
CA GLY A 96 -3.39 -0.40 6.81
C GLY A 96 -3.58 -0.19 5.30
N ALA A 97 -2.99 0.87 4.75
CA ALA A 97 -3.02 1.11 3.31
C ALA A 97 -2.34 -0.02 2.51
N LYS A 98 -1.23 -0.59 3.01
CA LYS A 98 -0.57 -1.75 2.37
C LYS A 98 -1.50 -2.97 2.33
N PHE A 99 -2.22 -3.24 3.41
CA PHE A 99 -3.18 -4.34 3.48
C PHE A 99 -4.26 -4.19 2.40
N TRP A 100 -4.92 -3.02 2.35
CA TRP A 100 -5.96 -2.75 1.35
C TRP A 100 -5.42 -2.73 -0.07
N GLN A 101 -4.22 -2.19 -0.30
CA GLN A 101 -3.56 -2.24 -1.60
C GLN A 101 -3.39 -3.69 -2.10
N MET A 102 -2.94 -4.62 -1.25
CA MET A 102 -2.80 -6.04 -1.62
C MET A 102 -4.17 -6.69 -1.89
N ARG A 103 -5.19 -6.33 -1.11
CA ARG A 103 -6.57 -6.81 -1.31
C ARG A 103 -7.15 -6.37 -2.66
N TRP A 104 -6.88 -5.13 -3.08
CA TRP A 104 -7.32 -4.60 -4.38
C TRP A 104 -6.50 -5.18 -5.53
N GLU A 105 -5.17 -5.30 -5.40
CA GLU A 105 -4.33 -5.96 -6.41
C GLU A 105 -4.80 -7.40 -6.67
N ARG A 106 -5.19 -8.14 -5.63
CA ARG A 106 -5.79 -9.47 -5.79
C ARG A 106 -7.15 -9.43 -6.51
N ALA A 107 -8.02 -8.51 -6.14
CA ALA A 107 -9.33 -8.36 -6.77
C ALA A 107 -9.22 -8.01 -8.26
N THR A 108 -8.34 -7.06 -8.61
CA THR A 108 -8.07 -6.68 -10.01
C THR A 108 -7.61 -7.86 -10.84
N ARG A 109 -6.70 -8.70 -10.31
CA ARG A 109 -6.24 -9.92 -11.02
C ARG A 109 -7.36 -10.92 -11.24
N THR A 110 -8.19 -11.15 -10.23
CA THR A 110 -9.33 -12.06 -10.37
C THR A 110 -10.31 -11.57 -11.45
N LEU A 111 -10.61 -10.28 -11.47
CA LEU A 111 -11.44 -9.67 -12.50
C LEU A 111 -10.80 -9.71 -13.89
N GLU A 112 -9.48 -9.49 -13.97
CA GLU A 112 -8.73 -9.65 -15.22
C GLU A 112 -8.85 -11.08 -15.75
N LEU A 113 -8.75 -12.11 -14.91
CA LEU A 113 -8.92 -13.50 -15.34
C LEU A 113 -10.31 -13.77 -15.92
N TRP A 114 -11.35 -13.23 -15.29
CA TRP A 114 -12.72 -13.35 -15.81
C TRP A 114 -12.87 -12.62 -17.14
N LEU A 115 -12.26 -11.43 -17.27
CA LEU A 115 -12.25 -10.69 -18.52
C LEU A 115 -11.50 -11.44 -19.63
N LEU A 116 -10.34 -12.02 -19.34
CA LEU A 116 -9.57 -12.85 -20.27
C LEU A 116 -10.35 -14.10 -20.69
N HIS A 117 -11.14 -14.66 -19.79
CA HIS A 117 -12.01 -15.80 -20.08
C HIS A 117 -13.18 -15.44 -20.98
N ASP A 118 -13.80 -14.28 -20.79
CA ASP A 118 -14.87 -13.79 -21.65
C ASP A 118 -14.34 -13.39 -23.03
N LEU A 119 -13.10 -12.88 -23.09
CA LEU A 119 -12.39 -12.55 -24.32
C LEU A 119 -11.57 -13.72 -24.87
N ARG A 120 -11.85 -14.97 -24.48
CA ARG A 120 -11.05 -16.15 -24.88
C ARG A 120 -11.01 -16.38 -26.39
N ASP A 121 -12.08 -15.99 -27.09
CA ASP A 121 -12.26 -16.19 -28.53
C ASP A 121 -11.76 -14.98 -29.35
N HIS A 122 -11.26 -13.93 -28.69
CA HIS A 122 -10.71 -12.74 -29.32
C HIS A 122 -9.18 -12.81 -29.42
N ASP A 123 -8.67 -12.43 -30.59
CA ASP A 123 -7.25 -12.21 -30.83
C ASP A 123 -6.78 -10.88 -30.18
N HIS A 124 -5.48 -10.76 -29.88
CA HIS A 124 -4.84 -9.54 -29.37
C HIS A 124 -5.38 -9.04 -28.03
N VAL A 125 -5.46 -9.94 -27.06
CA VAL A 125 -5.89 -9.59 -25.70
C VAL A 125 -4.67 -9.37 -24.81
N PHE A 126 -4.61 -8.18 -24.20
CA PHE A 126 -3.46 -7.76 -23.41
C PHE A 126 -3.58 -8.19 -21.95
N GLN A 127 -2.49 -8.72 -21.39
CA GLN A 127 -2.37 -9.03 -19.96
C GLN A 127 -1.66 -7.90 -19.22
N PHE A 128 -2.27 -7.38 -18.17
CA PHE A 128 -1.71 -6.34 -17.32
C PHE A 128 -1.09 -6.94 -16.05
N PHE A 129 -1.90 -7.60 -15.21
CA PHE A 129 -1.49 -8.02 -13.86
C PHE A 129 -1.18 -9.52 -13.74
N THR A 130 -1.62 -10.30 -14.71
CA THR A 130 -1.51 -11.77 -14.76
C THR A 130 -0.31 -12.28 -15.59
N SER A 131 0.54 -11.38 -16.08
CA SER A 131 1.67 -11.71 -16.95
C SER A 131 2.90 -12.29 -16.22
N ASP A 132 2.98 -12.11 -14.89
CA ASP A 132 4.09 -12.55 -14.05
C ASP A 132 3.62 -13.60 -13.03
N THR A 133 4.11 -14.82 -13.17
CA THR A 133 3.72 -15.96 -12.35
C THR A 133 4.13 -15.81 -10.88
N ALA A 134 5.09 -14.94 -10.55
CA ALA A 134 5.49 -14.68 -9.17
C ALA A 134 4.35 -14.13 -8.30
N PHE A 135 3.30 -13.59 -8.92
CA PHE A 135 2.16 -13.01 -8.22
C PHE A 135 0.90 -13.88 -8.29
N LEU A 136 0.91 -14.94 -9.09
CA LEU A 136 -0.23 -15.81 -9.28
C LEU A 136 -0.27 -16.90 -8.20
N THR A 137 -1.48 -17.29 -7.85
CA THR A 137 -1.74 -18.55 -7.14
C THR A 137 -1.77 -19.70 -8.13
N ASP A 138 -1.51 -20.92 -7.67
CA ASP A 138 -1.54 -22.12 -8.52
C ASP A 138 -2.88 -22.27 -9.28
N THR A 139 -3.99 -21.87 -8.65
CA THR A 139 -5.32 -21.87 -9.28
C THR A 139 -5.46 -20.82 -10.39
N GLU A 140 -4.88 -19.64 -10.21
CA GLU A 140 -4.92 -18.56 -11.21
C GLU A 140 -4.02 -18.92 -12.42
N GLU A 141 -2.86 -19.53 -12.16
CA GLU A 141 -1.96 -20.03 -13.21
C GLU A 141 -2.60 -21.18 -14.01
N ALA A 142 -3.23 -22.13 -13.33
CA ALA A 142 -3.98 -23.21 -14.00
C ALA A 142 -5.11 -22.66 -14.89
N ALA A 143 -5.84 -21.64 -14.43
CA ALA A 143 -6.90 -21.01 -15.21
C ALA A 143 -6.36 -20.34 -16.49
N LEU A 144 -5.23 -19.62 -16.40
CA LEU A 144 -4.59 -19.01 -17.57
C LEU A 144 -4.04 -20.05 -18.55
N ASN A 145 -3.45 -21.12 -18.04
CA ASN A 145 -2.99 -22.23 -18.87
C ASN A 145 -4.15 -22.89 -19.62
N ALA A 146 -5.30 -23.04 -18.98
CA ALA A 146 -6.51 -23.53 -19.65
C ALA A 146 -7.01 -22.56 -20.73
N LEU A 147 -6.92 -21.24 -20.51
CA LEU A 147 -7.28 -20.25 -21.53
C LEU A 147 -6.40 -20.35 -22.78
N ASN A 148 -5.12 -20.66 -22.62
CA ASN A 148 -4.18 -20.86 -23.73
C ASN A 148 -4.46 -22.08 -24.61
N LEU A 149 -5.36 -22.99 -24.19
CA LEU A 149 -5.79 -24.12 -25.00
C LEU A 149 -6.85 -23.74 -26.06
N ASN A 150 -7.37 -22.51 -26.01
CA ASN A 150 -8.35 -22.04 -27.00
C ASN A 150 -7.69 -21.76 -28.35
N LYS A 151 -8.44 -21.97 -29.45
CA LYS A 151 -7.94 -21.79 -30.82
C LYS A 151 -7.40 -20.39 -31.11
N ALA A 152 -8.04 -19.35 -30.57
CA ALA A 152 -7.56 -17.97 -30.69
C ALA A 152 -6.16 -17.79 -30.06
N ARG A 153 -5.83 -18.57 -29.03
CA ARG A 153 -4.53 -18.54 -28.33
C ARG A 153 -3.44 -19.36 -28.98
N GLU A 154 -3.74 -20.16 -30.01
CA GLU A 154 -2.70 -20.83 -30.80
C GLU A 154 -1.81 -19.81 -31.54
N ARG A 155 -2.39 -18.68 -31.96
CA ARG A 155 -1.68 -17.61 -32.68
C ARG A 155 -1.17 -16.50 -31.77
N ASP A 156 -1.87 -16.25 -30.67
CA ASP A 156 -1.57 -15.20 -29.70
C ASP A 156 -1.70 -15.74 -28.25
N PRO A 157 -0.72 -16.53 -27.79
CA PRO A 157 -0.77 -17.13 -26.47
C PRO A 157 -0.56 -16.09 -25.37
N LEU A 158 -1.31 -16.22 -24.28
CA LEU A 158 -1.10 -15.48 -23.04
C LEU A 158 0.21 -15.95 -22.42
N VAL A 159 1.28 -15.20 -22.65
CA VAL A 159 2.60 -15.62 -22.19
C VAL A 159 2.73 -15.29 -20.70
N MET A 160 3.00 -16.29 -19.87
CA MET A 160 3.28 -16.10 -18.44
C MET A 160 4.73 -16.46 -18.16
N ARG A 161 5.46 -15.58 -17.46
CA ARG A 161 6.85 -15.87 -17.09
C ARG A 161 7.19 -15.23 -15.75
N LYS A 162 7.87 -15.99 -14.90
CA LYS A 162 8.38 -15.51 -13.62
C LYS A 162 9.32 -14.32 -13.82
N ASP A 163 9.13 -13.28 -13.02
CA ASP A 163 9.94 -12.05 -13.00
C ASP A 163 9.88 -11.24 -14.30
N ARG A 164 8.89 -11.48 -15.16
CA ARG A 164 8.72 -10.78 -16.44
C ARG A 164 8.68 -9.27 -16.28
N ILE A 165 7.93 -8.78 -15.29
CA ILE A 165 7.81 -7.34 -15.05
C ILE A 165 9.18 -6.76 -14.72
N MET A 166 10.01 -7.50 -13.98
CA MET A 166 11.37 -7.08 -13.66
C MET A 166 12.25 -7.02 -14.92
N ASP A 167 12.12 -7.98 -15.82
CA ASP A 167 12.88 -8.01 -17.07
C ASP A 167 12.51 -6.84 -17.99
N TRP A 168 11.22 -6.53 -18.16
CA TRP A 168 10.76 -5.36 -18.92
C TRP A 168 11.31 -4.05 -18.34
N VAL A 169 11.25 -3.88 -17.01
CA VAL A 169 11.78 -2.67 -16.35
C VAL A 169 13.30 -2.57 -16.53
N LYS A 170 14.05 -3.68 -16.49
CA LYS A 170 15.50 -3.66 -16.74
C LYS A 170 15.84 -3.23 -18.16
N GLU A 171 15.05 -3.70 -19.14
CA GLU A 171 15.19 -3.37 -20.55
C GLU A 171 14.94 -1.88 -20.79
N ASP A 172 13.82 -1.36 -20.27
CA ASP A 172 13.46 0.07 -20.36
C ASP A 172 14.49 0.98 -19.67
N LEU A 173 15.04 0.55 -18.53
CA LEU A 173 16.11 1.26 -17.84
C LEU A 173 17.48 1.16 -18.53
N GLN A 174 17.60 0.38 -19.61
CA GLN A 174 18.82 0.17 -20.40
C GLN A 174 20.05 -0.16 -19.55
N LEU A 175 19.89 -0.96 -18.50
CA LEU A 175 20.93 -1.19 -17.48
C LEU A 175 22.25 -1.71 -18.05
N GLU A 176 22.19 -2.65 -18.99
CA GLU A 176 23.37 -3.22 -19.64
C GLU A 176 24.13 -2.17 -20.47
N LYS A 177 23.40 -1.30 -21.16
CA LYS A 177 23.97 -0.18 -21.91
C LYS A 177 24.60 0.85 -20.97
N LEU A 178 23.93 1.20 -19.87
CA LEU A 178 24.46 2.15 -18.87
C LEU A 178 25.75 1.65 -18.21
N LYS A 179 25.82 0.35 -17.91
CA LYS A 179 27.01 -0.30 -17.35
C LYS A 179 28.17 -0.29 -18.35
N ARG A 180 27.89 -0.62 -19.62
CA ARG A 180 28.88 -0.61 -20.71
C ARG A 180 29.41 0.79 -21.02
N ASP A 181 28.54 1.80 -21.02
CA ASP A 181 28.89 3.19 -21.30
C ASP A 181 29.59 3.89 -20.11
N GLY A 182 29.87 3.19 -19.01
CA GLY A 182 30.54 3.75 -17.83
C GLY A 182 29.70 4.77 -17.04
N LYS A 183 28.38 4.83 -17.25
CA LYS A 183 27.47 5.80 -16.59
C LYS A 183 27.05 5.32 -15.20
N TRP A 184 28.02 5.16 -14.30
CA TRP A 184 27.83 4.54 -12.99
C TRP A 184 26.78 5.21 -12.11
N ALA A 185 26.67 6.55 -12.11
CA ALA A 185 25.63 7.24 -11.35
C ALA A 185 24.22 6.83 -11.81
N LYS A 186 23.95 6.89 -13.13
CA LYS A 186 22.67 6.47 -13.70
C LYS A 186 22.41 4.98 -13.47
N TYR A 187 23.43 4.15 -13.60
CA TYR A 187 23.33 2.72 -13.30
C TYR A 187 22.92 2.45 -11.83
N LEU A 188 23.52 3.15 -10.86
CA LEU A 188 23.17 3.03 -9.45
C LEU A 188 21.74 3.49 -9.17
N PHE A 189 21.31 4.62 -9.74
CA PHE A 189 19.93 5.08 -9.63
C PHE A 189 18.94 4.09 -10.22
N SER A 190 19.21 3.57 -11.42
CA SER A 190 18.36 2.55 -12.05
C SER A 190 18.32 1.26 -11.21
N ARG A 191 19.43 0.89 -10.54
CA ARG A 191 19.45 -0.25 -9.61
C ARG A 191 18.60 -0.01 -8.36
N LEU A 192 18.53 1.23 -7.86
CA LEU A 192 17.62 1.61 -6.78
C LEU A 192 16.15 1.56 -7.21
N ILE A 193 15.82 1.84 -8.47
CA ILE A 193 14.45 1.67 -8.98
C ILE A 193 14.06 0.18 -8.95
N LEU A 194 14.99 -0.71 -9.30
CA LEU A 194 14.75 -2.16 -9.29
C LEU A 194 14.55 -2.76 -7.90
N THR A 195 15.02 -2.12 -6.83
CA THR A 195 14.74 -2.60 -5.45
C THR A 195 13.28 -2.44 -5.06
N LYS A 196 12.43 -1.88 -5.94
CA LYS A 196 10.99 -1.72 -5.79
C LYS A 196 10.63 -1.13 -4.43
N PRO A 197 11.02 0.13 -4.15
CA PRO A 197 10.52 0.79 -2.95
C PRO A 197 8.98 0.83 -3.01
N SER A 198 8.34 -0.03 -2.22
CA SER A 198 6.87 -0.07 -2.14
C SER A 198 6.42 1.29 -1.63
N VAL A 199 5.54 1.94 -2.40
CA VAL A 199 4.98 3.27 -2.10
C VAL A 199 4.41 3.33 -0.67
N SER A 200 3.91 2.20 -0.17
CA SER A 200 3.38 2.03 1.18
C SER A 200 4.39 1.61 2.26
N ARG A 201 5.57 1.07 1.91
CA ARG A 201 6.59 0.67 2.92
C ARG A 201 7.44 1.85 3.38
N LEU A 202 7.71 2.81 2.50
CA LEU A 202 8.50 3.99 2.83
C LEU A 202 7.88 4.81 3.98
N PRO A 203 6.59 5.18 3.95
CA PRO A 203 5.91 5.81 5.08
C PRO A 203 6.01 5.05 6.40
N ILE A 204 5.96 3.72 6.39
CA ILE A 204 6.10 2.89 7.59
C ILE A 204 7.49 3.08 8.19
N SER A 205 8.53 2.93 7.38
CA SER A 205 9.92 3.10 7.82
C SER A 205 10.18 4.52 8.33
N VAL A 206 9.63 5.54 7.67
CA VAL A 206 9.76 6.94 8.10
C VAL A 206 9.05 7.18 9.44
N GLY A 207 7.83 6.67 9.60
CA GLY A 207 7.11 6.74 10.88
C GLY A 207 7.87 6.06 12.02
N LEU A 208 8.46 4.87 11.77
CA LEU A 208 9.30 4.19 12.75
C LEU A 208 10.58 4.98 13.08
N ALA A 209 11.24 5.57 12.08
CA ALA A 209 12.43 6.39 12.31
C ALA A 209 12.12 7.64 13.14
N LEU A 210 11.00 8.31 12.85
CA LEU A 210 10.52 9.46 13.64
C LEU A 210 10.15 9.05 15.06
N MET A 211 9.57 7.87 15.25
CA MET A 211 9.27 7.35 16.58
C MET A 211 10.55 7.16 17.40
N VAL A 212 11.60 6.56 16.80
CA VAL A 212 12.92 6.43 17.44
C VAL A 212 13.49 7.80 17.78
N PHE A 213 13.42 8.76 16.85
CA PHE A 213 13.82 10.14 17.11
C PHE A 213 13.10 10.72 18.35
N TRP A 214 11.77 10.62 18.42
CA TRP A 214 11.02 11.14 19.56
C TRP A 214 11.30 10.39 20.86
N PHE A 215 11.59 9.09 20.82
CA PHE A 215 12.05 8.35 22.00
C PHE A 215 13.39 8.86 22.49
N VAL A 216 14.34 9.14 21.59
CA VAL A 216 15.64 9.73 21.95
C VAL A 216 15.44 11.10 22.61
N VAL A 217 14.62 11.97 22.02
CA VAL A 217 14.32 13.29 22.59
C VAL A 217 13.61 13.16 23.94
N LEU A 218 12.62 12.27 24.06
CA LEU A 218 11.91 12.01 25.31
C LEU A 218 12.87 11.53 26.41
N ALA A 219 13.77 10.60 26.09
CA ALA A 219 14.77 10.11 27.03
C ALA A 219 15.69 11.23 27.54
N HIS A 220 16.04 12.21 26.68
CA HIS A 220 16.83 13.38 27.09
C HIS A 220 16.02 14.41 27.90
N SER A 221 14.68 14.41 27.78
CA SER A 221 13.81 15.26 28.60
C SER A 221 13.58 14.75 30.02
N ILE A 222 13.98 13.51 30.32
CA ILE A 222 13.84 12.87 31.63
C ILE A 222 15.22 12.80 32.28
N ALA A 223 15.42 13.43 33.44
CA ALA A 223 16.57 13.12 34.28
C ALA A 223 16.20 12.15 35.38
N TYR A 224 17.16 11.28 35.68
CA TYR A 224 17.15 10.40 36.83
C TYR A 224 17.92 11.09 37.96
N GLY A 225 17.23 11.39 39.06
CA GLY A 225 17.88 11.94 40.25
C GLY A 225 18.81 10.91 40.92
N PRO A 226 19.80 11.36 41.71
CA PRO A 226 20.70 10.46 42.47
C PRO A 226 19.97 9.60 43.50
N GLU A 227 18.72 9.92 43.84
CA GLU A 227 17.83 9.15 44.74
C GLU A 227 17.31 7.82 44.13
N PHE A 228 17.75 7.45 42.91
CA PHE A 228 17.38 6.17 42.28
C PHE A 228 17.75 4.93 43.12
N MET A 229 18.75 5.04 44.00
CA MET A 229 19.13 3.99 44.95
C MET A 229 18.31 3.98 46.26
N GLU A 230 17.51 5.02 46.52
CA GLU A 230 16.78 5.24 47.78
C GLU A 230 15.25 5.27 47.60
N GLY A 231 14.68 4.19 47.03
CA GLY A 231 13.34 3.66 47.38
C GLY A 231 12.07 4.52 47.30
N GLY A 232 12.10 5.77 46.87
CA GLY A 232 10.94 6.67 46.85
C GLY A 232 10.16 6.64 45.53
N PHE A 233 9.04 5.91 45.47
CA PHE A 233 8.13 5.87 44.33
C PHE A 233 7.43 7.23 44.14
N GLY A 234 8.09 8.17 43.45
CA GLY A 234 7.54 9.50 43.13
C GLY A 234 8.54 10.66 43.05
N LYS A 235 9.79 10.48 43.54
CA LYS A 235 10.86 11.50 43.46
C LYS A 235 11.93 11.22 42.40
N TRP A 236 11.76 10.13 41.66
CA TRP A 236 12.76 9.62 40.71
C TRP A 236 12.76 10.34 39.35
N LEU A 237 11.66 10.99 38.98
CA LEU A 237 11.47 11.57 37.66
C LEU A 237 11.36 13.10 37.75
N HIS A 238 12.42 13.80 37.35
CA HIS A 238 12.36 15.25 37.17
C HIS A 238 12.56 15.60 35.70
N LEU A 239 11.63 16.37 35.15
CA LEU A 239 11.69 16.81 33.76
C LEU A 239 12.79 17.86 33.60
N VAL A 240 13.69 17.64 32.67
CA VAL A 240 14.79 18.55 32.37
C VAL A 240 14.45 19.38 31.15
N PRO A 241 14.73 20.70 31.16
CA PRO A 241 14.64 21.49 29.95
C PRO A 241 15.62 20.95 28.90
N LEU A 242 15.10 20.64 27.71
CA LEU A 242 15.91 20.28 26.54
C LEU A 242 16.70 21.51 26.11
N LYS A 243 18.01 21.55 26.40
CA LYS A 243 18.91 22.62 25.95
C LYS A 243 19.38 22.39 24.52
#